data_AF-A0A9D5PSH2-F1
#
_entry.id   AF-A0A9D5PSH2-F1
#
_cell.length_a   1.000
_cell.length_b   1.000
_cell.length_c   1.000
_cell.angle_alpha   90.00
_cell.angle_beta   90.00
_cell.angle_gamma   90.00
#
_symmetry.space_group_name_H-M   'P 1'
#
loop_
_entity.id
_entity.type
_entity.pdbx_description
1 polymer ?
#
loop_
_entity_poly.entity_id
_entity_poly.type
_entity_poly.pdbx_seq_one_letter_code
_entity_poly.pdbx_strand_id
1 'polypeptide(L)'
;MTASTGVYPTYFGKPYAETVEMIEEITAEGRADMCIFGDRLYTDIATGKNHGILSVLVLTGETKTEDVDAAEESAKPDILLGSLADADALMF
;
A
#
# COMPACT_ATOMS: atom_id res chain seq x y z
N MET A 1 16.11 -15.27 -6.98
CA MET A 1 17.00 -16.28 -6.35
C MET A 1 16.31 -17.63 -6.43
N THR A 2 16.82 -18.54 -7.26
CA THR A 2 16.40 -19.95 -7.35
C THR A 2 17.66 -20.79 -7.18
N ALA A 3 18.07 -21.03 -5.92
CA ALA A 3 19.37 -21.63 -5.64
C ALA A 3 19.34 -23.09 -5.22
N SER A 4 18.17 -23.71 -4.97
CA SER A 4 18.20 -25.09 -4.43
C SER A 4 17.02 -26.02 -4.76
N THR A 5 15.78 -25.54 -4.93
CA THR A 5 14.62 -26.45 -5.02
C THR A 5 13.95 -26.54 -6.39
N GLY A 6 14.25 -25.62 -7.32
CA GLY A 6 13.52 -25.52 -8.61
C GLY A 6 12.04 -25.13 -8.47
N VAL A 7 11.55 -24.88 -7.25
CA VAL A 7 10.19 -24.43 -6.96
C VAL A 7 10.19 -22.91 -6.89
N TYR A 8 9.29 -22.28 -7.65
CA TYR A 8 9.06 -20.85 -7.56
C TYR A 8 8.25 -20.56 -6.29
N PRO A 9 8.71 -19.70 -5.37
CA PRO A 9 7.93 -19.33 -4.20
C PRO A 9 6.72 -18.49 -4.62
N THR A 10 5.53 -18.87 -4.14
CA THR A 10 4.36 -17.99 -4.16
C THR A 10 4.55 -16.97 -3.04
N TYR A 11 4.59 -15.69 -3.40
CA TYR A 11 4.76 -14.60 -2.44
C TYR A 11 3.40 -14.18 -1.90
N PHE A 12 3.19 -14.39 -0.60
CA PHE A 12 2.02 -13.89 0.10
C PHE A 12 2.38 -12.56 0.78
N GLY A 13 1.57 -11.52 0.56
CA GLY A 13 1.74 -10.21 1.18
C GLY A 13 1.69 -9.05 0.20
N LYS A 14 1.97 -7.84 0.68
CA LYS A 14 2.03 -6.63 -0.15
C LYS A 14 3.23 -6.71 -1.12
N PRO A 15 3.10 -6.32 -2.41
CA PRO A 15 1.94 -5.71 -3.07
C PRO A 15 1.04 -6.68 -3.88
N TYR A 16 1.03 -7.96 -3.53
CA TYR A 16 0.36 -9.01 -4.31
C TYR A 16 -1.16 -9.04 -4.10
N ALA A 17 -1.89 -9.44 -5.14
CA ALA A 17 -3.36 -9.40 -5.23
C ALA A 17 -4.07 -10.22 -4.15
N GLU A 18 -3.44 -11.33 -3.75
CA GLU A 18 -3.94 -12.26 -2.74
C GLU A 18 -4.21 -11.54 -1.42
N THR A 19 -3.43 -10.50 -1.09
CA THR A 19 -3.66 -9.69 0.13
C THR A 19 -4.98 -8.93 0.06
N VAL A 20 -5.30 -8.37 -1.11
CA VAL A 20 -6.53 -7.60 -1.33
C VAL A 20 -7.73 -8.54 -1.37
N GLU A 21 -7.62 -9.66 -2.07
CA GLU A 21 -8.69 -10.66 -2.17
C GLU A 21 -9.08 -11.20 -0.79
N MET A 22 -8.11 -11.48 0.09
CA MET A 22 -8.39 -11.88 1.47
C MET A 22 -9.12 -10.78 2.26
N ILE A 23 -8.80 -9.50 2.05
CA ILE A 23 -9.48 -8.39 2.73
C ILE A 23 -10.93 -8.27 2.24
N GLU A 24 -11.17 -8.38 0.94
CA GLU A 24 -12.51 -8.41 0.34
C GLU A 24 -13.34 -9.56 0.94
N GLU A 25 -12.78 -10.76 1.05
CA GLU A 25 -13.48 -11.92 1.63
C GLU A 25 -13.82 -11.75 3.12
N ILE A 26 -12.92 -11.16 3.91
CA ILE A 26 -13.10 -11.00 5.36
C ILE A 26 -14.09 -9.87 5.67
N THR A 27 -14.01 -8.76 4.93
CA THR A 27 -14.81 -7.55 5.19
C THR A 27 -16.15 -7.54 4.47
N ALA A 28 -16.27 -8.28 3.37
CA ALA A 28 -17.38 -8.22 2.42
C ALA A 28 -17.59 -6.82 1.81
N GLU A 29 -16.58 -5.96 1.84
CA GLU A 29 -16.59 -4.62 1.26
C GLU A 29 -15.92 -4.61 -0.13
N GLY A 30 -16.26 -3.63 -0.95
CA GLY A 30 -15.61 -3.40 -2.25
C GLY A 30 -14.35 -2.56 -2.13
N ARG A 31 -13.42 -2.70 -3.08
CA ARG A 31 -12.17 -1.91 -3.14
C ARG A 31 -12.36 -0.39 -3.08
N ALA A 32 -13.47 0.08 -3.65
CA ALA A 32 -13.83 1.50 -3.65
C ALA A 32 -14.12 2.05 -2.25
N ASP A 33 -14.50 1.17 -1.31
CA ASP A 33 -14.81 1.50 0.09
C ASP A 33 -13.61 1.19 1.02
N MET A 34 -12.46 0.83 0.45
CA MET A 34 -11.25 0.52 1.17
C MET A 34 -10.19 1.62 1.02
N CYS A 35 -9.34 1.74 2.03
CA CYS A 35 -8.10 2.50 1.95
C CYS A 35 -6.95 1.73 2.61
N ILE A 36 -5.74 1.90 2.08
CA ILE A 36 -4.50 1.34 2.61
C ILE A 36 -3.63 2.46 3.16
N PHE A 37 -3.33 2.38 4.45
CA PHE A 37 -2.32 3.21 5.10
C PHE A 37 -0.98 2.48 5.16
N GLY A 38 0.10 3.20 4.87
CA GLY A 38 1.46 2.68 5.04
C GLY A 38 2.53 3.75 4.98
N ASP A 39 3.78 3.33 5.16
CA ASP A 39 4.95 4.20 5.21
C ASP A 39 5.97 3.86 4.11
N ARG A 40 5.65 2.92 3.21
CA ARG A 40 6.51 2.48 2.09
C ARG A 40 5.81 2.57 0.74
N LEU A 41 6.44 3.26 -0.20
CA LEU A 41 5.96 3.39 -1.59
C LEU A 41 5.86 2.05 -2.33
N TYR A 42 6.91 1.23 -2.29
CA TYR A 42 7.03 0.01 -3.11
C TYR A 42 6.24 -1.18 -2.57
N THR A 43 5.70 -1.10 -1.35
CA THR A 43 4.81 -2.12 -0.79
C THR A 43 3.40 -1.60 -0.58
N ASP A 44 3.21 -0.59 0.27
CA ASP A 44 1.89 -0.22 0.74
C ASP A 44 1.14 0.55 -0.33
N ILE A 45 1.80 1.59 -0.86
CA ILE A 45 1.24 2.42 -1.91
C ILE A 45 1.10 1.63 -3.20
N ALA A 46 2.11 0.83 -3.55
CA ALA A 46 2.02 -0.11 -4.67
C ALA A 46 0.83 -1.07 -4.53
N THR A 47 0.50 -1.55 -3.31
CA THR A 47 -0.70 -2.39 -3.11
C THR A 47 -1.96 -1.61 -3.45
N GLY A 48 -2.10 -0.39 -2.93
CA GLY A 48 -3.28 0.43 -3.19
C GLY A 48 -3.44 0.74 -4.68
N LYS A 49 -2.41 1.33 -5.29
CA LYS A 49 -2.40 1.76 -6.69
C LYS A 49 -2.63 0.60 -7.67
N ASN A 50 -1.95 -0.54 -7.47
CA ASN A 50 -2.06 -1.68 -8.38
C ASN A 50 -3.45 -2.33 -8.35
N HIS A 51 -4.17 -2.21 -7.23
CA HIS A 51 -5.45 -2.88 -7.03
C HIS A 51 -6.65 -1.92 -7.04
N GLY A 52 -6.43 -0.63 -7.32
CA GLY A 52 -7.49 0.38 -7.39
C GLY A 52 -8.07 0.75 -6.02
N ILE A 53 -7.27 0.63 -4.97
CA ILE A 53 -7.64 0.99 -3.60
C ILE A 53 -6.96 2.33 -3.25
N LEU A 54 -7.68 3.20 -2.54
CA LEU A 54 -7.14 4.48 -2.08
C LEU A 54 -5.88 4.26 -1.23
N SER A 55 -4.77 4.86 -1.62
CA SER A 55 -3.48 4.72 -0.93
C SER A 55 -3.10 5.97 -0.14
N VAL A 56 -2.78 5.79 1.13
CA VAL A 56 -2.41 6.87 2.06
C VAL A 56 -1.01 6.60 2.61
N LEU A 57 -0.07 7.50 2.32
CA LEU A 57 1.28 7.44 2.85
C LEU A 57 1.40 8.30 4.11
N VAL A 58 1.94 7.74 5.19
CA VAL A 58 2.33 8.49 6.39
C VAL A 58 3.85 8.61 6.48
N LEU A 59 4.34 9.80 6.80
CA LEU A 59 5.78 10.11 6.86
C LEU A 59 6.44 9.80 8.21
N THR A 60 5.81 8.96 9.05
CA THR A 60 6.37 8.54 10.35
C THR A 60 7.36 7.38 10.26
N GLY A 61 7.55 6.80 9.07
CA GLY A 61 8.29 5.56 8.87
C GLY A 61 9.45 5.68 7.88
N GLU A 62 9.54 4.74 6.94
CA GLU A 62 10.70 4.58 6.06
C GLU A 62 10.77 5.61 4.93
N THR A 63 9.64 5.92 4.29
CA THR A 63 9.59 6.85 3.16
C THR A 63 9.73 8.29 3.63
N LYS A 64 10.60 9.05 2.95
CA LYS A 64 10.72 10.49 3.15
C LYS A 64 10.06 11.27 2.02
N THR A 65 9.82 12.56 2.24
CA THR A 65 9.22 13.44 1.23
C THR A 65 10.02 13.42 -0.08
N GLU A 66 11.35 13.35 -0.03
CA GLU A 66 12.19 13.32 -1.23
C GLU A 66 11.98 12.05 -2.07
N ASP A 67 11.67 10.92 -1.42
CA ASP A 67 11.38 9.66 -2.11
C ASP A 67 10.04 9.75 -2.87
N VAL A 68 9.06 10.46 -2.29
CA VAL A 68 7.76 10.71 -2.93
C VAL A 68 7.91 11.65 -4.12
N ASP A 69 8.71 12.70 -3.98
CA ASP A 69 8.97 13.68 -5.04
C ASP A 69 9.71 13.04 -6.22
N ALA A 70 10.61 12.10 -5.94
CA ALA A 70 11.35 11.35 -6.96
C ALA A 70 10.56 10.21 -7.61
N ALA A 71 9.42 9.82 -7.04
CA ALA A 71 8.61 8.72 -7.56
C ALA A 71 7.87 9.10 -8.85
N GLU A 72 7.71 8.12 -9.74
CA GLU A 72 6.80 8.22 -10.89
C GLU A 72 5.37 8.50 -10.41
N GLU A 73 4.59 9.23 -11.21
CA GLU A 73 3.22 9.61 -10.85
C GLU A 73 2.32 8.39 -10.55
N SER A 74 2.56 7.27 -11.23
CA SER A 74 1.84 6.01 -10.99
C SER A 74 2.17 5.36 -9.64
N ALA A 75 3.31 5.71 -9.04
CA ALA A 75 3.79 5.18 -7.77
C ALA A 75 3.57 6.13 -6.58
N LYS A 76 3.08 7.34 -6.84
CA LYS A 76 2.76 8.30 -5.79
C LYS A 76 1.47 7.92 -5.05
N PRO A 77 1.41 8.17 -3.73
CA PRO A 77 0.21 7.94 -2.94
C PRO A 77 -0.90 8.91 -3.35
N ASP A 78 -2.15 8.52 -3.12
CA ASP A 78 -3.29 9.39 -3.38
C ASP A 78 -3.42 10.47 -2.28
N ILE A 79 -2.99 10.15 -1.06
CA ILE A 79 -2.92 11.07 0.08
C ILE A 79 -1.57 10.95 0.78
N LEU A 80 -0.96 12.09 1.10
CA LEU A 80 0.26 12.18 1.90
C LEU A 80 -0.03 12.86 3.23
N LEU A 81 0.31 12.21 4.34
CA LEU A 81 0.10 12.70 5.70
C LEU A 81 1.42 12.70 6.49
N GLY A 82 1.53 13.62 7.45
CA GLY A 82 2.67 13.64 8.37
C GLY A 82 2.66 12.42 9.30
N SER A 83 1.49 12.03 9.77
CA SER A 83 1.27 10.93 10.72
C SER A 83 -0.15 10.38 10.69
N LEU A 84 -0.37 9.24 11.35
CA LEU A 84 -1.73 8.71 11.56
C LEU A 84 -2.60 9.62 12.44
N ALA A 85 -2.01 10.46 13.30
CA ALA A 85 -2.78 11.42 14.08
C ALA A 85 -3.40 12.51 13.18
N ASP A 86 -2.75 12.83 12.06
CA ASP A 86 -3.30 13.77 11.08
C ASP A 86 -4.46 13.16 10.28
N ALA A 87 -4.50 11.82 10.17
CA ALA A 87 -5.61 11.12 9.53
C ALA A 87 -6.90 11.24 10.36
N ASP A 88 -6.80 11.15 11.68
CA ASP A 88 -7.93 11.31 12.60
C ASP A 88 -8.60 12.68 12.40
N ALA A 89 -7.80 13.75 12.29
CA ALA A 89 -8.28 15.12 12.06
C ALA A 89 -8.91 15.36 10.66
N LEU A 90 -8.67 14.47 9.69
CA LEU A 90 -9.21 14.55 8.34
C LEU A 90 -10.47 13.68 8.16
N MET A 91 -10.62 12.63 8.97
CA MET A 91 -11.67 11.62 8.81
C MET A 91 -12.80 11.75 9.84
N PHE A 92 -12.60 12.49 10.93
CA PHE A 92 -13.59 12.73 12.00
C PHE A 92 -13.74 14.22 12.32
#